data_AF-A0A436RUE7-F1
#
_entry.id   AF-A0A436RUE7-F1
#
_cell.length_a   1.000
_cell.length_b   1.000
_cell.length_c   1.000
_cell.angle_alpha   90.00
_cell.angle_beta   90.00
_cell.angle_gamma   90.00
#
_symmetry.space_group_name_H-M   'P 1'
#
loop_
_entity.id
_entity.type
_entity.pdbx_description
1 polymer ?
#
loop_
_entity_poly.entity_id
_entity_poly.type
_entity_poly.pdbx_seq_one_letter_code
_entity_poly.pdbx_strand_id
1 'polypeptide(L)' 'MVTELGQIVDIEKRGEMVKKLNNMLTDSYTIIPLVWLGGGPAISNTLGGPVSNPWDSALLGAQDWYRKK' A
#
# COMPACT_ATOMS: atom_id res chain seq x y z
N MET A 1 -5.89 20.87 6.60
CA MET A 1 -5.24 20.05 5.55
C MET A 1 -5.50 18.54 5.69
N VAL A 2 -5.09 17.85 6.77
CA VAL A 2 -5.40 16.39 6.90
C VAL A 2 -6.91 16.13 7.02
N THR A 3 -7.63 16.96 7.77
CA THR A 3 -9.10 16.89 7.86
C THR A 3 -9.79 17.17 6.51
N GLU A 4 -9.24 18.10 5.72
CA GLU A 4 -9.75 18.42 4.37
C GLU A 4 -9.51 17.27 3.40
N LEU A 5 -8.36 16.58 3.48
CA LEU A 5 -8.07 15.40 2.67
C LEU A 5 -9.14 14.31 2.83
N GLY A 6 -9.67 14.15 4.04
CA GLY A 6 -10.75 13.19 4.33
C GLY A 6 -12.09 13.54 3.68
N GLN A 7 -12.26 14.77 3.21
CA GLN A 7 -13.51 15.25 2.59
C GLN A 7 -13.45 15.25 1.05
N ILE A 8 -12.27 15.08 0.44
CA ILE A 8 -12.11 15.09 -1.01
C ILE A 8 -12.46 13.71 -1.59
N VAL A 9 -13.53 13.66 -2.37
CA VAL A 9 -13.98 12.44 -3.10
C VAL A 9 -13.24 12.28 -4.43
N ASP A 10 -12.94 13.40 -5.09
CA ASP A 10 -12.27 13.41 -6.39
C ASP A 10 -10.81 12.95 -6.28
N ILE A 11 -10.44 11.93 -7.07
CA ILE A 11 -9.14 11.28 -6.94
C ILE A 11 -7.97 12.17 -7.35
N GLU A 12 -8.17 13.04 -8.35
CA GLU A 12 -7.13 13.93 -8.86
C GLU A 12 -6.82 15.02 -7.84
N LYS A 13 -7.87 15.70 -7.36
CA LYS A 13 -7.76 16.72 -6.30
C LYS A 13 -7.20 16.13 -5.00
N ARG A 14 -7.58 14.89 -4.67
CA ARG A 14 -7.03 14.18 -3.51
C ARG A 14 -5.54 13.93 -3.70
N GLY A 15 -5.12 13.51 -4.89
CA GLY A 15 -3.72 13.31 -5.25
C GLY A 15 -2.88 14.58 -5.13
N GLU A 16 -3.39 15.72 -5.60
CA GLU A 16 -2.73 17.03 -5.45
C GLU A 16 -2.52 17.41 -3.99
N MET A 17 -3.53 17.22 -3.14
CA MET A 17 -3.42 17.50 -1.71
C MET A 17 -2.42 16.57 -1.02
N VAL A 18 -2.39 15.28 -1.36
CA VAL A 18 -1.42 14.31 -0.82
C VAL A 18 0.01 14.71 -1.18
N LYS A 19 0.26 15.13 -2.43
CA LYS A 19 1.59 15.62 -2.85
C LYS A 19 2.02 16.83 -2.03
N LYS A 20 1.11 17.79 -1.81
CA LYS A 20 1.39 18.97 -0.97
C LYS A 20 1.74 18.58 0.47
N LEU A 21 0.98 17.65 1.06
CA LEU A 21 1.25 17.13 2.41
C LEU A 21 2.58 16.38 2.48
N ASN A 22 2.91 15.59 1.47
CA ASN A 22 4.21 14.90 1.37
C ASN A 22 5.37 15.90 1.34
N ASN A 23 5.27 16.96 0.54
CA ASN A 23 6.32 17.99 0.46
C ASN A 23 6.56 18.65 1.83
N MET A 24 5.51 18.94 2.60
CA MET A 24 5.68 19.49 3.96
C MET A 24 6.48 18.55 4.88
N LEU A 25 6.31 17.23 4.74
CA LEU A 25 7.04 16.23 5.54
C LEU A 25 8.50 16.12 5.12
N THR A 26 8.77 16.14 3.81
CA THR A 26 10.14 16.05 3.28
C THR A 26 10.92 17.33 3.51
N ASP A 27 10.32 18.51 3.32
CA ASP A 27 10.99 19.80 3.45
C ASP A 27 11.34 20.14 4.89
N SER A 28 10.56 19.62 5.85
CA SER A 28 10.85 19.77 7.29
C SER A 28 11.94 18.84 7.81
N TYR A 29 12.43 17.89 6.99
CA TYR A 29 13.36 16.83 7.37
C TYR A 29 12.89 15.97 8.56
N THR A 30 11.59 16.02 8.90
CA THR A 30 11.00 15.22 9.99
C THR A 30 11.00 13.73 9.62
N ILE A 31 10.85 13.43 8.32
CA ILE A 31 10.92 12.08 7.77
C ILE A 31 11.86 12.11 6.57
N ILE A 32 12.93 11.31 6.62
CA ILE A 32 13.90 11.15 5.54
C ILE A 32 13.65 9.78 4.89
N PRO A 33 13.02 9.72 3.71
CA PRO A 33 12.81 8.45 3.02
C PRO A 33 14.15 7.90 2.53
N LEU A 34 14.44 6.64 2.87
CA LEU A 34 15.70 5.97 2.49
C LEU A 34 15.51 5.09 1.26
N VAL A 35 14.71 4.04 1.39
CA VAL A 35 14.47 3.05 0.35
C VAL A 35 13.09 2.43 0.53
N TRP A 36 12.43 2.14 -0.59
CA TRP A 36 11.26 1.28 -0.59
C TRP A 36 11.72 -0.17 -0.61
N LEU A 37 11.43 -0.93 0.45
CA LEU A 37 11.97 -2.27 0.65
C LEU A 37 11.47 -3.31 -0.37
N GLY A 38 10.31 -3.09 -1.00
CA GLY A 38 9.72 -4.05 -1.94
C GLY A 38 9.37 -5.38 -1.26
N GLY A 39 8.10 -5.59 -0.92
CA GLY A 39 7.66 -6.78 -0.18
C GLY A 39 6.66 -7.62 -0.96
N GLY A 40 7.12 -8.50 -1.84
CA GLY A 40 6.26 -9.52 -2.44
C GLY A 40 6.34 -10.83 -1.66
N PRO A 41 5.22 -11.47 -1.28
CA PRO A 41 5.25 -12.78 -0.64
C PRO A 41 5.78 -13.85 -1.60
N ALA A 42 6.60 -14.77 -1.10
CA ALA A 42 6.92 -15.99 -1.83
C ALA A 42 5.72 -16.96 -1.72
N ILE A 43 5.16 -17.38 -2.86
CA ILE A 43 4.00 -18.28 -2.92
C ILE A 43 4.46 -19.67 -3.38
N SER A 44 3.99 -20.72 -2.70
CA SER A 44 4.28 -22.10 -3.09
C SER A 44 3.65 -22.43 -4.45
N ASN A 45 4.41 -23.09 -5.33
CA ASN A 45 3.93 -23.51 -6.65
C ASN A 45 2.71 -24.44 -6.59
N THR A 46 2.57 -25.21 -5.51
CA THR A 46 1.46 -26.13 -5.28
C THR A 46 0.26 -25.49 -4.57
N LEU A 47 0.32 -24.19 -4.26
CA LEU A 47 -0.78 -23.44 -3.66
C LEU A 47 -1.53 -22.66 -4.75
N GLY A 48 -2.85 -22.86 -4.84
CA GLY A 48 -3.76 -22.13 -5.71
C GLY A 48 -4.68 -21.23 -4.89
N GLY A 49 -5.09 -20.09 -5.47
CA GLY A 49 -5.93 -19.10 -4.78
C GLY A 49 -5.23 -17.82 -4.27
N PRO A 50 -3.93 -17.80 -3.89
CA PRO A 50 -3.30 -16.57 -3.40
C PRO A 50 -3.32 -15.43 -4.42
N VAL A 51 -3.73 -14.25 -3.96
CA VAL A 51 -3.58 -12.98 -4.68
C VAL A 51 -2.39 -12.23 -4.07
N SER A 52 -1.41 -11.89 -4.90
CA SER A 52 -0.22 -11.16 -4.43
C SER A 52 -0.63 -9.80 -3.88
N ASN A 53 -0.42 -9.61 -2.58
CA ASN A 53 -0.62 -8.35 -1.90
C ASN A 53 0.59 -8.11 -0.98
N PRO A 54 1.21 -6.93 -1.02
CA PRO A 54 2.38 -6.60 -0.20
C PRO A 54 2.02 -6.13 1.22
N TRP A 55 0.72 -6.15 1.57
CA TRP A 55 0.21 -5.59 2.82
C TRP A 55 0.11 -6.67 3.90
N ASP A 56 0.38 -6.27 5.14
CA ASP A 56 0.38 -7.13 6.33
C ASP A 56 1.20 -8.43 6.15
N SER A 57 0.53 -9.58 6.07
CA SER A 57 1.15 -10.92 5.95
C SER A 57 0.83 -11.61 4.62
N ALA A 58 0.33 -10.88 3.64
CA ALA A 58 -0.11 -11.43 2.36
C ALA A 58 -1.22 -12.50 2.41
N LEU A 59 -1.95 -12.61 3.52
CA LEU A 59 -2.98 -13.64 3.74
C LEU A 59 -4.38 -13.23 3.25
N LEU A 60 -4.48 -12.18 2.45
CA LEU A 60 -5.76 -11.73 1.89
C LEU A 60 -6.41 -12.88 1.10
N GLY A 61 -7.66 -13.20 1.43
CA GLY A 61 -8.42 -14.25 0.74
C GLY A 61 -7.98 -15.67 1.08
N ALA A 62 -7.27 -15.89 2.20
CA ALA A 62 -6.78 -17.21 2.60
C ALA A 62 -7.85 -18.31 2.70
N GLN A 63 -9.12 -17.92 2.94
CA GLN A 63 -10.25 -18.85 2.98
C GLN A 63 -10.49 -19.58 1.64
N ASP A 64 -10.07 -18.99 0.52
CA ASP A 64 -10.30 -19.52 -0.84
C ASP A 64 -9.10 -20.33 -1.36
N TRP A 65 -8.07 -20.51 -0.53
CA TRP A 65 -6.84 -21.19 -0.95
C TRP A 65 -7.00 -22.70 -0.97
N TYR A 66 -6.34 -23.35 -1.92
CA TYR A 66 -6.39 -24.80 -2.09
C TYR A 66 -5.06 -25.36 -2.60
N ARG A 67 -4.83 -26.65 -2.39
CA ARG A 67 -3.67 -27.35 -2.96
C ARG A 67 -3.96 -27.75 -4.41
N LYS A 68 -3.10 -27.34 -5.33
CA LYS A 68 -3.09 -27.84 -6.71
C LYS A 68 -2.71 -29.32 -6.68
N LYS A 69 -3.47 -30.16 -7.39
CA LYS A 69 -3.15 -31.58 -7.58
C LYS A 69 -1.97 -31.75 -8.53
#